data_AF-A0A942ZAK2-F1
#
_entry.id   AF-A0A942ZAK2-F1
#
_cell.length_a   1.000
_cell.length_b   1.000
_cell.length_c   1.000
_cell.angle_alpha   90.00
_cell.angle_beta   90.00
_cell.angle_gamma   90.00
#
_symmetry.space_group_name_H-M   'P 1'
#
loop_
_entity.id
_entity.type
_entity.pdbx_description
1 polymer ?
#
loop_
_entity_poly.entity_id
_entity_poly.type
_entity_poly.pdbx_seq_one_letter_code
_entity_poly.pdbx_strand_id
1 'polypeptide(L)'
;MKIFINGKELSATLENEKNAYEVLKPVEEWCNSNSFLINRILIDEKEMSPYIDEEYKTIAIENIKKIDIEALSHSEYYLSSMISIIEYIEKISKVDSITLSEKDIEDLKDGIFWILDSVPRAIFLCNMNLETHGVIHILKMLEVKLERLNTLTDNEEYNNYSDKVKEFFQDDFKPFLNDKVLPSMDMVLQDAKINAIIIFANNINENNALYKIGTLPKFQPFIIEILDEVVDKLQTGKDKEAFIYAEKFSHIVGLSFSVLSKVAEICSIDYSNIKIDNISLLDSINDFNSMMNNLLDAFSNEDYISIADLLEYEIKEKIENIMDYTPILEEYIERLNV
;
A
#
# COMPACT_ATOMS: atom_id res chain seq x y z
N MET A 1 -27.70 16.99 1.01
CA MET A 1 -26.32 16.54 1.19
C MET A 1 -26.17 15.16 0.60
N LYS A 2 -25.06 14.86 -0.07
CA LYS A 2 -24.68 13.53 -0.54
C LYS A 2 -23.37 13.13 0.13
N ILE A 3 -23.26 11.87 0.56
CA ILE A 3 -22.07 11.34 1.21
C ILE A 3 -21.51 10.26 0.31
N PHE A 4 -20.22 10.30 0.04
CA PHE A 4 -19.53 9.30 -0.76
C PHE A 4 -18.39 8.69 0.05
N ILE A 5 -18.24 7.37 -0.01
CA ILE A 5 -17.04 6.67 0.46
C ILE A 5 -16.39 6.01 -0.75
N ASN A 6 -15.13 6.34 -1.03
CA ASN A 6 -14.37 5.84 -2.18
C ASN A 6 -15.13 5.94 -3.51
N GLY A 7 -15.85 7.06 -3.69
CA GLY A 7 -16.64 7.33 -4.92
C GLY A 7 -18.04 6.70 -4.94
N LYS A 8 -18.41 5.86 -3.96
CA LYS A 8 -19.76 5.29 -3.86
C LYS A 8 -20.67 6.11 -2.98
N GLU A 9 -21.84 6.48 -3.49
CA GLU A 9 -22.85 7.23 -2.73
C GLU A 9 -23.43 6.34 -1.62
N LEU A 10 -23.31 6.79 -0.38
CA LEU A 10 -23.93 6.16 0.77
C LEU A 10 -25.42 6.45 0.74
N SER A 11 -26.25 5.40 0.72
CA SER A 11 -27.70 5.48 0.92
C SER A 11 -28.06 5.81 2.38
N ALA A 12 -27.46 6.87 2.94
CA ALA A 12 -27.73 7.33 4.28
C ALA A 12 -28.93 8.28 4.27
N THR A 13 -29.96 7.97 5.07
CA THR A 13 -31.02 8.92 5.35
C THR A 13 -30.62 9.67 6.61
N LEU A 14 -30.42 10.99 6.51
CA LEU A 14 -30.18 11.83 7.68
C LEU A 14 -31.46 11.83 8.51
N GLU A 15 -31.38 11.43 9.76
CA GLU A 15 -32.53 11.38 10.67
C GLU A 15 -32.59 12.64 11.53
N ASN A 16 -31.53 12.90 12.30
CA ASN A 16 -31.49 13.96 13.33
C ASN A 16 -30.14 14.69 13.41
N GLU A 17 -29.21 14.40 12.51
CA GLU A 17 -27.87 14.99 12.47
C GLU A 17 -27.96 16.49 12.20
N LYS A 18 -27.12 17.28 12.86
CA LYS A 18 -27.11 18.76 12.78
C LYS A 18 -25.80 19.31 12.25
N ASN A 19 -24.71 18.58 12.46
CA ASN A 19 -23.36 19.01 12.14
C ASN A 19 -22.57 17.87 11.50
N ALA A 20 -21.46 18.21 10.85
CA ALA A 20 -20.62 17.24 10.15
C ALA A 20 -20.07 16.15 11.11
N TYR A 21 -19.86 16.46 12.38
CA TYR A 21 -19.40 15.49 13.38
C TYR A 21 -20.42 14.36 13.57
N GLU A 22 -21.70 14.69 13.72
CA GLU A 22 -22.78 13.70 13.90
C GLU A 22 -22.97 12.81 12.67
N VAL A 23 -22.62 13.30 11.47
CA VAL A 23 -22.64 12.52 10.23
C VAL A 23 -21.40 11.63 10.09
N LEU A 24 -20.21 12.17 10.38
CA LEU A 24 -18.94 11.51 10.13
C LEU A 24 -18.58 10.49 11.21
N LYS A 25 -19.02 10.68 12.47
CA LYS A 25 -18.68 9.78 13.56
C LYS A 25 -19.20 8.35 13.36
N PRO A 26 -20.47 8.13 12.95
CA PRO A 26 -20.95 6.79 12.59
C PRO A 26 -20.19 6.18 11.41
N VAL A 27 -19.77 7.00 10.44
CA VAL A 27 -18.97 6.53 9.29
C VAL A 27 -17.59 6.05 9.75
N GLU A 28 -16.94 6.79 10.65
CA GLU A 28 -15.68 6.38 11.27
C GLU A 28 -15.82 5.07 12.05
N GLU A 29 -16.86 4.93 12.86
CA GLU A 29 -17.15 3.72 13.62
C GLU A 29 -17.39 2.51 12.70
N TRP A 30 -18.13 2.71 11.60
CA TRP A 30 -18.32 1.69 10.58
C TRP A 30 -17.00 1.31 9.90
N CYS A 31 -16.18 2.30 9.52
CA CYS A 31 -14.86 2.05 8.92
C CYS A 31 -14.00 1.20 9.86
N ASN A 32 -13.84 1.64 11.11
CA ASN A 32 -13.03 0.94 12.11
C ASN A 32 -13.51 -0.50 12.34
N SER A 33 -14.83 -0.70 12.45
CA SER A 33 -15.43 -2.03 12.66
C SER A 33 -15.22 -2.98 11.48
N ASN A 34 -15.00 -2.43 10.27
CA ASN A 34 -14.79 -3.20 9.04
C ASN A 34 -13.33 -3.25 8.58
N SER A 35 -12.39 -2.88 9.47
CA SER A 35 -10.95 -2.81 9.16
C SER A 35 -10.58 -1.77 8.10
N PHE A 36 -11.26 -0.63 8.10
CA PHE A 36 -10.94 0.58 7.34
C PHE A 36 -10.56 1.74 8.27
N LEU A 37 -9.80 2.68 7.73
CA LEU A 37 -9.43 3.94 8.35
C LEU A 37 -9.77 5.07 7.39
N ILE A 38 -10.32 6.16 7.90
CA ILE A 38 -10.52 7.36 7.09
C ILE A 38 -9.15 8.00 6.84
N ASN A 39 -8.77 8.07 5.58
CA ASN A 39 -7.51 8.67 5.13
C ASN A 39 -7.69 10.13 4.72
N ARG A 40 -8.85 10.46 4.13
CA ARG A 40 -9.13 11.80 3.62
C ARG A 40 -10.61 12.15 3.73
N ILE A 41 -10.90 13.42 4.03
CA ILE A 41 -12.25 13.97 4.05
C ILE A 41 -12.28 15.25 3.23
N LEU A 42 -13.20 15.34 2.27
CA LEU A 42 -13.51 16.56 1.51
C LEU A 42 -14.95 16.98 1.82
N ILE A 43 -15.14 18.20 2.31
CA ILE A 43 -16.48 18.81 2.45
C ILE A 43 -16.59 19.93 1.42
N ASP A 44 -17.48 19.77 0.44
CA ASP A 44 -17.63 20.70 -0.69
C ASP A 44 -16.27 21.05 -1.34
N GLU A 45 -15.48 20.02 -1.68
CA GLU A 45 -14.13 20.09 -2.27
C GLU A 45 -13.03 20.63 -1.35
N LYS A 46 -13.37 21.09 -0.13
CA LYS A 46 -12.37 21.53 0.86
C LYS A 46 -11.87 20.33 1.65
N GLU A 47 -10.55 20.13 1.62
CA GLU A 47 -9.87 19.13 2.44
C GLU A 47 -9.88 19.50 3.92
N MET A 48 -10.28 18.52 4.72
CA MET A 48 -10.43 18.61 6.16
C MET A 48 -9.56 17.55 6.84
N SER A 49 -9.34 17.70 8.15
CA SER A 49 -8.59 16.72 8.96
C SER A 49 -9.24 15.33 8.87
N PRO A 50 -8.50 14.25 8.56
CA PRO A 50 -9.09 12.91 8.59
C PRO A 50 -9.48 12.45 9.99
N TYR A 51 -8.99 13.12 11.05
CA TYR A 51 -9.39 12.89 12.43
C TYR A 51 -10.67 13.67 12.75
N ILE A 52 -11.75 12.95 13.04
CA ILE A 52 -13.05 13.56 13.33
C ILE A 52 -13.09 14.00 14.79
N ASP A 53 -12.94 15.31 15.00
CA ASP A 53 -12.90 15.95 16.30
C ASP A 53 -13.99 17.04 16.47
N GLU A 54 -13.89 17.80 17.56
CA GLU A 54 -14.85 18.84 17.91
C GLU A 54 -14.97 19.96 16.86
N GLU A 55 -13.97 20.19 15.99
CA GLU A 55 -14.05 21.22 14.95
C GLU A 55 -15.21 20.94 13.98
N TYR A 56 -15.48 19.67 13.71
CA TYR A 56 -16.58 19.24 12.86
C TYR A 56 -17.97 19.57 13.42
N LYS A 57 -18.11 19.84 14.72
CA LYS A 57 -19.39 20.29 15.31
C LYS A 57 -19.76 21.70 14.88
N THR A 58 -18.78 22.49 14.43
CA THR A 58 -19.01 23.87 13.97
C THR A 58 -19.56 23.95 12.55
N ILE A 59 -19.52 22.83 11.81
CA ILE A 59 -19.93 22.77 10.40
C ILE A 59 -21.37 22.27 10.33
N ALA A 60 -22.32 23.20 10.18
CA ALA A 60 -23.74 22.86 10.04
C ALA A 60 -24.02 22.15 8.71
N ILE A 61 -24.73 21.01 8.76
CA ILE A 61 -24.99 20.19 7.57
C ILE A 61 -25.92 20.86 6.55
N GLU A 62 -26.71 21.84 6.98
CA GLU A 62 -27.63 22.59 6.12
C GLU A 62 -26.90 23.27 4.94
N ASN A 63 -25.61 23.58 5.12
CA ASN A 63 -24.78 24.23 4.12
C ASN A 63 -23.95 23.24 3.28
N ILE A 64 -23.94 21.96 3.63
CA ILE A 64 -23.09 20.96 2.98
C ILE A 64 -23.82 20.32 1.81
N LYS A 65 -23.25 20.43 0.61
CA LYS A 65 -23.80 19.75 -0.57
C LYS A 65 -23.24 18.34 -0.68
N LYS A 66 -21.94 18.18 -0.49
CA LYS A 66 -21.21 16.93 -0.71
C LYS A 66 -20.16 16.70 0.38
N ILE A 67 -20.09 15.44 0.84
CA ILE A 67 -18.97 14.93 1.63
C ILE A 67 -18.37 13.76 0.83
N ASP A 68 -17.08 13.84 0.49
CA ASP A 68 -16.32 12.71 -0.04
C ASP A 68 -15.34 12.21 1.01
N ILE A 69 -15.35 10.92 1.27
CA ILE A 69 -14.49 10.24 2.23
C ILE A 69 -13.65 9.25 1.45
N GLU A 70 -12.34 9.32 1.62
CA GLU A 70 -11.42 8.28 1.20
C GLU A 70 -11.12 7.40 2.41
N ALA A 71 -11.57 6.14 2.36
CA ALA A 71 -11.31 5.15 3.39
C ALA A 71 -10.34 4.11 2.84
N LEU A 72 -9.23 3.90 3.53
CA LEU A 72 -8.24 2.87 3.23
C LEU A 72 -8.44 1.69 4.15
N SER A 73 -8.19 0.47 3.67
CA SER A 73 -7.99 -0.66 4.56
C SER A 73 -6.80 -0.40 5.49
N HIS A 74 -6.79 -1.03 6.67
CA HIS A 74 -5.63 -0.93 7.56
C HIS A 74 -4.33 -1.29 6.83
N SER A 75 -4.37 -2.32 5.97
CA SER A 75 -3.27 -2.73 5.09
C SER A 75 -2.78 -1.64 4.14
N GLU A 76 -3.70 -0.93 3.47
CA GLU A 76 -3.35 0.18 2.59
C GLU A 76 -2.74 1.35 3.37
N TYR A 77 -3.30 1.66 4.54
CA TYR A 77 -2.79 2.72 5.41
C TYR A 77 -1.36 2.42 5.88
N TYR A 78 -1.08 1.18 6.29
CA TYR A 78 0.27 0.76 6.71
C TYR A 78 1.28 0.82 5.57
N LEU A 79 0.86 0.41 4.37
CA LEU A 79 1.68 0.52 3.18
C LEU A 79 1.98 1.98 2.82
N SER A 80 0.99 2.87 2.91
CA SER A 80 1.20 4.31 2.67
C SER A 80 2.19 4.92 3.67
N SER A 81 2.18 4.45 4.91
CA SER A 81 3.12 4.88 5.94
C SER A 81 4.56 4.47 5.59
N MET A 82 4.75 3.24 5.08
CA MET A 82 6.05 2.79 4.57
C MET A 82 6.54 3.63 3.39
N ILE A 83 5.67 3.88 2.42
CA ILE A 83 5.99 4.69 1.24
C ILE A 83 6.43 6.09 1.68
N SER A 84 5.68 6.72 2.59
CA SER A 84 6.00 8.07 3.09
C SER A 84 7.37 8.14 3.78
N ILE A 85 7.74 7.09 4.53
CA ILE A 85 9.07 7.00 5.15
C ILE A 85 10.16 6.92 4.08
N ILE A 86 9.95 6.09 3.05
CA ILE A 86 10.92 5.90 1.96
C ILE A 86 11.08 7.19 1.14
N GLU A 87 9.97 7.84 0.77
CA GLU A 87 9.96 9.12 0.07
C GLU A 87 10.72 10.21 0.84
N TYR A 88 10.57 10.23 2.18
CA TYR A 88 11.32 11.12 3.03
C TYR A 88 12.83 10.84 2.99
N ILE A 89 13.23 9.56 3.12
CA ILE A 89 14.65 9.14 3.03
C ILE A 89 15.23 9.50 1.66
N GLU A 90 14.48 9.24 0.58
CA GLU A 90 14.88 9.60 -0.78
C GLU A 90 15.07 11.10 -0.93
N LYS A 91 14.15 11.91 -0.40
CA LYS A 91 14.25 13.37 -0.44
C LYS A 91 15.55 13.83 0.21
N ILE A 92 15.87 13.31 1.40
CA ILE A 92 17.14 13.62 2.08
C ILE A 92 18.34 13.18 1.23
N SER A 93 18.28 11.96 0.67
CA SER A 93 19.36 11.39 -0.14
C SER A 93 19.70 12.22 -1.38
N LYS A 94 18.78 13.09 -1.83
CA LYS A 94 18.93 13.97 -3.00
C LYS A 94 19.39 15.39 -2.64
N VAL A 95 19.43 15.75 -1.35
CA VAL A 95 19.87 17.09 -0.90
C VAL A 95 21.34 17.34 -1.25
N ASP A 96 21.63 18.55 -1.73
CA ASP A 96 23.00 19.04 -1.91
C ASP A 96 23.53 19.57 -0.58
N SER A 97 24.61 18.96 -0.09
CA SER A 97 25.23 19.29 1.19
C SER A 97 25.64 20.77 1.27
N ILE A 98 25.99 21.39 0.15
CA ILE A 98 26.40 22.81 0.10
C ILE A 98 25.27 23.72 0.57
N THR A 99 24.02 23.33 0.32
CA THR A 99 22.82 24.13 0.60
C THR A 99 22.30 24.02 2.03
N LEU A 100 22.85 23.12 2.84
CA LEU A 100 22.39 22.89 4.22
C LEU A 100 22.59 24.15 5.08
N SER A 101 21.49 24.67 5.62
CA SER A 101 21.45 25.69 6.65
C SER A 101 21.43 25.08 8.05
N GLU A 102 21.64 25.89 9.10
CA GLU A 102 21.54 25.42 10.49
C GLU A 102 20.15 24.85 10.81
N LYS A 103 19.10 25.45 10.25
CA LYS A 103 17.74 24.94 10.39
C LYS A 103 17.59 23.57 9.74
N ASP A 104 18.14 23.38 8.54
CA ASP A 104 18.07 22.09 7.84
C ASP A 104 18.81 20.99 8.62
N ILE A 105 19.85 21.34 9.39
CA ILE A 105 20.58 20.41 10.24
C ILE A 105 19.73 19.94 11.43
N GLU A 106 19.00 20.85 12.08
CA GLU A 106 18.06 20.48 13.14
C GLU A 106 16.88 19.67 12.59
N ASP A 107 16.30 20.10 11.46
CA ASP A 107 15.24 19.36 10.77
C ASP A 107 15.71 17.96 10.35
N LEU A 108 16.99 17.78 9.99
CA LEU A 108 17.59 16.49 9.69
C LEU A 108 17.70 15.59 10.92
N LYS A 109 18.09 16.13 12.08
CA LYS A 109 18.15 15.35 13.34
C LYS A 109 16.76 14.82 13.70
N ASP A 110 15.76 15.70 13.69
CA ASP A 110 14.36 15.34 13.95
C ASP A 110 13.87 14.29 12.93
N GLY A 111 14.25 14.46 11.67
CA GLY A 111 14.03 13.49 10.61
C GLY A 111 14.59 12.10 10.87
N ILE A 112 15.85 12.03 11.30
CA ILE A 112 16.51 10.77 11.64
C ILE A 112 15.82 10.11 12.83
N PHE A 113 15.49 10.87 13.88
CA PHE A 113 14.70 10.37 15.01
C PHE A 113 13.36 9.80 14.55
N TRP A 114 12.65 10.52 13.66
CA TRP A 114 11.38 10.07 13.11
C TRP A 114 11.53 8.76 12.33
N ILE A 115 12.59 8.58 11.54
CA ILE A 115 12.87 7.32 10.83
C ILE A 115 13.11 6.18 11.82
N LEU A 116 13.98 6.39 12.81
CA LEU A 116 14.32 5.39 13.84
C LEU A 116 13.07 4.90 14.60
N ASP A 117 12.13 5.80 14.81
CA ASP A 117 10.90 5.53 15.54
C ASP A 117 9.80 4.93 14.63
N SER A 118 9.70 5.39 13.39
CA SER A 118 8.59 5.05 12.48
C SER A 118 8.83 3.76 11.70
N VAL A 119 10.06 3.43 11.29
CA VAL A 119 10.36 2.20 10.56
C VAL A 119 9.95 0.96 11.37
N PRO A 120 10.33 0.80 12.65
CA PRO A 120 9.93 -0.35 13.46
C PRO A 120 8.41 -0.53 13.56
N ARG A 121 7.68 0.58 13.74
CA ARG A 121 6.23 0.58 13.82
C ARG A 121 5.59 0.17 12.51
N ALA A 122 6.04 0.73 11.39
CA ALA A 122 5.50 0.39 10.09
C ALA A 122 5.75 -1.09 9.76
N ILE A 123 6.93 -1.65 10.11
CA ILE A 123 7.25 -3.07 9.94
C ILE A 123 6.29 -3.93 10.75
N PHE A 124 6.08 -3.57 12.02
CA PHE A 124 5.15 -4.27 12.90
C PHE A 124 3.71 -4.23 12.38
N LEU A 125 3.23 -3.07 11.93
CA LEU A 125 1.88 -2.90 11.38
C LEU A 125 1.66 -3.73 10.10
N CYS A 126 2.70 -3.89 9.29
CA CYS A 126 2.69 -4.78 8.13
C CYS A 126 2.88 -6.26 8.52
N ASN A 127 2.82 -6.62 9.81
CA ASN A 127 3.03 -7.99 10.31
C ASN A 127 4.37 -8.61 9.87
N MET A 128 5.41 -7.79 9.76
CA MET A 128 6.76 -8.19 9.37
C MET A 128 7.71 -8.26 10.57
N ASN A 129 8.87 -8.87 10.38
CA ASN A 129 9.93 -8.99 11.39
C ASN A 129 11.10 -8.03 11.06
N LEU A 130 11.60 -7.31 12.06
CA LEU A 130 12.75 -6.40 11.94
C LEU A 130 14.08 -7.09 11.57
N GLU A 131 14.17 -8.41 11.75
CA GLU A 131 15.34 -9.19 11.36
C GLU A 131 15.47 -9.34 9.84
N THR A 132 14.41 -9.08 9.06
CA THR A 132 14.46 -9.14 7.60
C THR A 132 15.33 -8.02 7.04
N HIS A 133 15.98 -8.30 5.90
CA HIS A 133 16.75 -7.34 5.09
C HIS A 133 17.80 -6.51 5.85
N GLY A 134 18.24 -6.99 7.03
CA GLY A 134 19.23 -6.31 7.87
C GLY A 134 18.73 -5.03 8.54
N VAL A 135 17.41 -4.83 8.68
CA VAL A 135 16.83 -3.56 9.17
C VAL A 135 17.35 -3.18 10.55
N ILE A 136 17.44 -4.11 11.51
CA ILE A 136 18.01 -3.83 12.84
C ILE A 136 19.43 -3.25 12.74
N HIS A 137 20.26 -3.79 11.84
CA HIS A 137 21.63 -3.30 11.68
C HIS A 137 21.64 -1.89 11.09
N ILE A 138 20.78 -1.62 10.11
CA ILE A 138 20.63 -0.31 9.50
C ILE A 138 20.18 0.74 10.51
N LEU A 139 19.17 0.43 11.32
CA LEU A 139 18.67 1.33 12.36
C LEU A 139 19.78 1.64 13.39
N LYS A 140 20.55 0.65 13.83
CA LYS A 140 21.71 0.87 14.71
C LYS A 140 22.79 1.74 14.07
N MET A 141 23.08 1.54 12.78
CA MET A 141 24.03 2.39 12.08
C MET A 141 23.51 3.82 11.96
N LEU A 142 22.21 3.99 11.74
CA LEU A 142 21.55 5.30 11.69
C LEU A 142 21.58 6.02 13.06
N GLU A 143 21.39 5.30 14.16
CA GLU A 143 21.59 5.82 15.53
C GLU A 143 23.02 6.35 15.71
N VAL A 144 24.04 5.58 15.30
CA VAL A 144 25.44 6.02 15.37
C VAL A 144 25.69 7.28 14.52
N LYS A 145 25.03 7.41 13.36
CA LYS A 145 25.10 8.63 12.53
C LYS A 145 24.46 9.83 13.23
N LEU A 146 23.33 9.63 13.91
CA LEU A 146 22.66 10.68 14.69
C LEU A 146 23.52 11.14 15.87
N GLU A 147 24.12 10.21 16.61
CA GLU A 147 25.07 10.53 17.70
C GLU A 147 26.26 11.34 17.20
N ARG A 148 26.81 10.97 16.03
CA ARG A 148 27.90 11.71 15.39
C ARG A 148 27.46 13.11 14.97
N LEU A 149 26.26 13.25 14.42
CA LEU A 149 25.69 14.56 14.04
C LEU A 149 25.53 15.47 15.26
N ASN A 150 24.98 14.96 16.37
CA ASN A 150 24.86 15.72 17.62
C ASN A 150 26.23 16.14 18.17
N THR A 151 27.22 15.23 18.13
CA THR A 151 28.58 15.56 18.59
C THR A 151 29.22 16.68 17.75
N LEU A 152 28.91 16.76 16.45
CA LEU A 152 29.42 17.82 15.59
C LEU A 152 28.75 19.17 15.89
N THR A 153 27.47 19.20 16.22
CA THR A 153 26.73 20.43 16.51
C THR A 153 26.96 20.97 17.93
N ASP A 154 27.18 20.08 18.89
CA ASP A 154 27.22 20.46 20.32
C ASP A 154 28.64 20.83 20.79
N ASN A 155 29.65 20.63 19.94
CA ASN A 155 31.03 20.91 20.28
C ASN A 155 31.37 22.40 20.11
N GLU A 156 31.38 23.12 21.22
CA GLU A 156 31.69 24.55 21.31
C GLU A 156 33.10 24.93 20.78
N GLU A 157 34.02 23.97 20.59
CA GLU A 157 35.34 24.23 20.01
C GLU A 157 35.31 24.42 18.48
N TYR A 158 34.20 24.09 17.81
CA TYR A 158 34.05 24.26 16.37
C TYR A 158 33.50 25.65 16.02
N ASN A 159 34.41 26.57 15.72
CA ASN A 159 34.07 27.93 15.24
C ASN A 159 33.21 27.95 13.95
N ASN A 160 33.11 26.83 13.22
CA ASN A 160 32.18 26.63 12.10
C ASN A 160 31.78 25.16 11.97
N TYR A 161 30.86 24.68 12.81
CA TYR A 161 30.36 23.30 12.75
C TYR A 161 29.64 22.98 11.43
N SER A 162 29.10 24.00 10.74
CA SER A 162 28.37 23.85 9.49
C SER A 162 29.21 23.14 8.42
N ASP A 163 30.46 23.54 8.21
CA ASP A 163 31.34 22.90 7.22
C ASP A 163 31.58 21.41 7.53
N LYS A 164 31.75 21.07 8.81
CA LYS A 164 31.95 19.68 9.25
C LYS A 164 30.70 18.83 9.10
N VAL A 165 29.53 19.41 9.36
CA VAL A 165 28.25 18.73 9.13
C VAL A 165 28.04 18.50 7.64
N LYS A 166 28.40 19.45 6.78
CA LYS A 166 28.32 19.29 5.31
C LYS A 166 29.25 18.20 4.80
N GLU A 167 30.49 18.15 5.31
CA GLU A 167 31.46 17.09 5.01
C GLU A 167 30.92 15.72 5.47
N PHE A 168 30.47 15.61 6.72
CA PHE A 168 29.84 14.40 7.25
C PHE A 168 28.63 13.95 6.42
N PHE A 169 27.76 14.89 6.05
CA PHE A 169 26.58 14.60 5.25
C PHE A 169 26.96 14.03 3.89
N GLN A 170 27.91 14.68 3.21
CA GLN A 170 28.34 14.31 1.87
C GLN A 170 29.12 12.99 1.82
N ASP A 171 30.02 12.78 2.77
CA ASP A 171 31.01 11.70 2.70
C ASP A 171 30.61 10.45 3.48
N ASP A 172 29.67 10.56 4.42
CA ASP A 172 29.27 9.44 5.29
C ASP A 172 27.76 9.21 5.26
N PHE A 173 26.95 10.23 5.59
CA PHE A 173 25.51 10.04 5.76
C PHE A 173 24.77 9.76 4.45
N LYS A 174 24.98 10.59 3.42
CA LYS A 174 24.33 10.45 2.11
C LYS A 174 24.73 9.15 1.40
N PRO A 175 26.01 8.72 1.37
CA PRO A 175 26.38 7.39 0.88
C PRO A 175 25.72 6.27 1.68
N PHE A 176 25.64 6.37 3.01
CA PHE A 176 24.94 5.38 3.83
C PHE A 176 23.44 5.28 3.47
N LEU A 177 22.76 6.41 3.26
CA LEU A 177 21.37 6.39 2.81
C LEU A 177 21.21 5.68 1.45
N ASN A 178 22.04 6.05 0.47
CA ASN A 178 21.94 5.54 -0.90
C ASN A 178 22.36 4.07 -1.04
N ASP A 179 23.45 3.67 -0.39
CA ASP A 179 24.09 2.37 -0.62
C ASP A 179 23.58 1.29 0.35
N LYS A 180 22.91 1.68 1.44
CA LYS A 180 22.43 0.77 2.50
C LYS A 180 20.96 0.96 2.81
N VAL A 181 20.54 2.16 3.19
CA VAL A 181 19.18 2.38 3.70
C VAL A 181 18.14 2.16 2.59
N LEU A 182 18.25 2.88 1.47
CA LEU A 182 17.28 2.82 0.39
C LEU A 182 17.13 1.40 -0.21
N PRO A 183 18.21 0.67 -0.56
CA PRO A 183 18.08 -0.69 -1.07
C PRO A 183 17.38 -1.65 -0.10
N SER A 184 17.71 -1.59 1.20
CA SER A 184 17.03 -2.44 2.19
C SER A 184 15.59 -2.02 2.40
N MET A 185 15.29 -0.72 2.41
CA MET A 185 13.92 -0.24 2.54
C MET A 185 13.05 -0.58 1.32
N ASP A 186 13.62 -0.64 0.12
CA ASP A 186 12.93 -1.13 -1.07
C ASP A 186 12.54 -2.60 -0.91
N MET A 187 13.45 -3.47 -0.45
CA MET A 187 13.11 -4.87 -0.15
C MET A 187 12.02 -4.99 0.94
N VAL A 188 12.09 -4.15 1.98
CA VAL A 188 11.05 -4.06 3.02
C VAL A 188 9.70 -3.62 2.43
N LEU A 189 9.70 -2.65 1.51
CA LEU A 189 8.49 -2.19 0.85
C LEU A 189 7.85 -3.31 0.03
N GLN A 190 8.65 -4.08 -0.71
CA GLN A 190 8.14 -5.22 -1.48
C GLN A 190 7.46 -6.27 -0.59
N ASP A 191 8.04 -6.57 0.57
CA ASP A 191 7.42 -7.47 1.54
C ASP A 191 6.19 -6.84 2.23
N ALA A 192 6.21 -5.53 2.46
CA ALA A 192 5.06 -4.79 3.00
C ALA A 192 3.87 -4.84 2.04
N LYS A 193 4.09 -4.67 0.72
CA LYS A 193 3.05 -4.77 -0.30
C LYS A 193 2.39 -6.17 -0.29
N ILE A 194 3.18 -7.25 -0.16
CA ILE A 194 2.64 -8.62 -0.06
C ILE A 194 1.83 -8.80 1.22
N ASN A 195 2.38 -8.38 2.37
CA ASN A 195 1.69 -8.52 3.64
C ASN A 195 0.41 -7.67 3.71
N ALA A 196 0.39 -6.52 3.06
CA ALA A 196 -0.83 -5.72 2.92
C ALA A 196 -1.94 -6.53 2.23
N ILE A 197 -1.62 -7.28 1.18
CA ILE A 197 -2.59 -8.17 0.50
C ILE A 197 -3.02 -9.33 1.41
N ILE A 198 -2.09 -9.92 2.17
CA ILE A 198 -2.43 -10.98 3.14
C ILE A 198 -3.41 -10.47 4.19
N ILE A 199 -3.11 -9.33 4.80
CA ILE A 199 -3.98 -8.69 5.80
C ILE A 199 -5.33 -8.35 5.17
N PHE A 200 -5.32 -7.83 3.94
CA PHE A 200 -6.53 -7.51 3.19
C PHE A 200 -7.38 -8.76 2.90
N ALA A 201 -6.79 -9.90 2.54
CA ALA A 201 -7.51 -11.14 2.22
C ALA A 201 -8.11 -11.84 3.46
N ASN A 202 -7.79 -11.35 4.66
CA ASN A 202 -8.32 -11.84 5.92
C ASN A 202 -9.58 -11.07 6.37
N ASN A 203 -10.31 -11.66 7.32
CA ASN A 203 -11.50 -11.08 7.97
C ASN A 203 -12.63 -10.63 7.02
N ILE A 204 -12.83 -11.37 5.92
CA ILE A 204 -13.95 -11.15 5.00
C ILE A 204 -15.24 -11.60 5.68
N ASN A 205 -16.26 -10.75 5.64
CA ASN A 205 -17.60 -10.99 6.17
C ASN A 205 -18.65 -10.25 5.34
N GLU A 206 -19.94 -10.47 5.63
CA GLU A 206 -21.07 -9.88 4.88
C GLU A 206 -21.01 -8.35 4.79
N ASN A 207 -20.55 -7.67 5.84
CA ASN A 207 -20.52 -6.22 5.92
C ASN A 207 -19.40 -5.57 5.09
N ASN A 208 -18.31 -6.31 4.82
CA ASN A 208 -17.15 -5.78 4.11
C ASN A 208 -16.90 -6.45 2.75
N ALA A 209 -17.64 -7.50 2.39
CA ALA A 209 -17.48 -8.25 1.14
C ALA A 209 -17.50 -7.34 -0.10
N LEU A 210 -18.45 -6.40 -0.17
CA LEU A 210 -18.55 -5.42 -1.26
C LEU A 210 -17.25 -4.61 -1.43
N TYR A 211 -16.74 -4.07 -0.32
CA TYR A 211 -15.51 -3.28 -0.34
C TYR A 211 -14.31 -4.16 -0.72
N LYS A 212 -14.25 -5.40 -0.22
CA LYS A 212 -13.16 -6.34 -0.52
C LYS A 212 -13.09 -6.62 -2.02
N ILE A 213 -14.23 -6.79 -2.69
CA ILE A 213 -14.27 -6.92 -4.15
C ILE A 213 -13.83 -5.62 -4.83
N GLY A 214 -14.43 -4.48 -4.48
CA GLY A 214 -14.11 -3.19 -5.09
C GLY A 214 -12.65 -2.76 -4.97
N THR A 215 -11.90 -3.32 -4.02
CA THR A 215 -10.49 -2.99 -3.79
C THR A 215 -9.52 -3.92 -4.53
N LEU A 216 -9.95 -5.10 -4.99
CA LEU A 216 -9.08 -6.03 -5.72
C LEU A 216 -8.34 -5.39 -6.91
N PRO A 217 -8.97 -4.55 -7.76
CA PRO A 217 -8.28 -3.90 -8.87
C PRO A 217 -7.11 -3.01 -8.44
N LYS A 218 -7.11 -2.48 -7.22
CA LYS A 218 -5.99 -1.66 -6.72
C LYS A 218 -4.70 -2.46 -6.56
N PHE A 219 -4.76 -3.79 -6.47
CA PHE A 219 -3.57 -4.64 -6.41
C PHE A 219 -3.02 -5.01 -7.80
N GLN A 220 -3.78 -4.79 -8.86
CA GLN A 220 -3.36 -5.14 -10.23
C GLN A 220 -2.03 -4.49 -10.63
N PRO A 221 -1.77 -3.19 -10.40
CA PRO A 221 -0.48 -2.58 -10.76
C PRO A 221 0.70 -3.28 -10.08
N PHE A 222 0.53 -3.70 -8.83
CA PHE A 222 1.57 -4.42 -8.10
C PHE A 222 1.78 -5.85 -8.60
N ILE A 223 0.71 -6.54 -8.99
CA ILE A 223 0.83 -7.87 -9.61
C ILE A 223 1.59 -7.76 -10.93
N ILE A 224 1.30 -6.75 -11.75
CA ILE A 224 2.00 -6.49 -13.02
C ILE A 224 3.48 -6.15 -12.76
N GLU A 225 3.77 -5.28 -11.79
CA GLU A 225 5.16 -4.93 -11.38
C GLU A 225 5.97 -6.20 -11.02
N ILE A 226 5.38 -7.13 -10.27
CA ILE A 226 6.06 -8.38 -9.92
C ILE A 226 6.29 -9.25 -11.16
N LEU A 227 5.32 -9.34 -12.06
CA LEU A 227 5.47 -10.10 -13.30
C LEU A 227 6.62 -9.54 -14.16
N ASP A 228 6.72 -8.22 -14.27
CA ASP A 228 7.83 -7.53 -14.95
C ASP A 228 9.18 -7.87 -14.31
N GLU A 229 9.26 -7.88 -12.97
CA GLU A 229 10.47 -8.25 -12.25
C GLU A 229 10.87 -9.72 -12.46
N VAL A 230 9.92 -10.66 -12.53
CA VAL A 230 10.25 -12.06 -12.88
C VAL A 230 10.94 -12.11 -14.23
N VAL A 231 10.37 -11.44 -15.23
CA VAL A 231 10.88 -11.48 -16.60
C VAL A 231 12.24 -10.79 -16.72
N ASP A 232 12.41 -9.59 -16.16
CA ASP A 232 13.69 -8.88 -16.14
C ASP A 232 14.81 -9.73 -15.50
N LYS A 233 14.51 -10.35 -14.35
CA LYS A 233 15.50 -11.16 -13.63
C LYS A 233 15.87 -12.43 -14.40
N LEU A 234 14.93 -13.07 -15.10
CA LEU A 234 15.25 -14.18 -16.00
C LEU A 234 16.13 -13.72 -17.19
N GLN A 235 15.77 -12.61 -17.84
CA GLN A 235 16.51 -12.08 -18.98
C GLN A 235 17.94 -11.64 -18.62
N THR A 236 18.14 -11.19 -17.38
CA THR A 236 19.45 -10.77 -16.86
C THR A 236 20.27 -11.91 -16.21
N GLY A 237 19.77 -13.15 -16.24
CA GLY A 237 20.44 -14.35 -15.69
C GLY A 237 20.47 -14.41 -14.16
N LYS A 238 19.54 -13.70 -13.50
CA LYS A 238 19.35 -13.65 -12.05
C LYS A 238 18.25 -14.61 -11.61
N ASP A 239 18.32 -15.85 -12.05
CA ASP A 239 17.26 -16.86 -11.90
C ASP A 239 16.77 -17.01 -10.46
N LYS A 240 17.67 -17.01 -9.47
CA LYS A 240 17.29 -17.10 -8.05
C LYS A 240 16.40 -15.95 -7.61
N GLU A 241 16.69 -14.72 -8.07
CA GLU A 241 15.85 -13.56 -7.79
C GLU A 241 14.52 -13.72 -8.51
N ALA A 242 14.52 -14.14 -9.78
CA ALA A 242 13.30 -14.39 -10.54
C ALA A 242 12.36 -15.40 -9.84
N PHE A 243 12.89 -16.49 -9.30
CA PHE A 243 12.10 -17.48 -8.55
C PHE A 243 11.48 -16.89 -7.28
N ILE A 244 12.19 -15.99 -6.58
CA ILE A 244 11.63 -15.27 -5.43
C ILE A 244 10.44 -14.41 -5.88
N TYR A 245 10.58 -13.65 -6.97
CA TYR A 245 9.46 -12.86 -7.51
C TYR A 245 8.30 -13.74 -8.02
N ALA A 246 8.58 -14.90 -8.62
CA ALA A 246 7.56 -15.84 -9.05
C ALA A 246 6.77 -16.44 -7.88
N GLU A 247 7.46 -16.76 -6.77
CA GLU A 247 6.81 -17.17 -5.51
C GLU A 247 5.90 -16.06 -4.98
N LYS A 248 6.39 -14.80 -4.97
CA LYS A 248 5.62 -13.63 -4.56
C LYS A 248 4.36 -13.46 -5.41
N PHE A 249 4.49 -13.57 -6.73
CA PHE A 249 3.38 -13.55 -7.68
C PHE A 249 2.33 -14.63 -7.35
N SER A 250 2.77 -15.88 -7.21
CA SER A 250 1.89 -17.00 -6.89
C SER A 250 1.11 -16.79 -5.60
N HIS A 251 1.76 -16.25 -4.56
CA HIS A 251 1.10 -15.94 -3.29
C HIS A 251 0.02 -14.87 -3.44
N ILE A 252 0.33 -13.76 -4.11
CA ILE A 252 -0.61 -12.65 -4.26
C ILE A 252 -1.84 -13.07 -5.08
N VAL A 253 -1.62 -13.76 -6.19
CA VAL A 253 -2.72 -14.27 -7.03
C VAL A 253 -3.60 -15.24 -6.26
N GLY A 254 -3.00 -16.16 -5.50
CA GLY A 254 -3.73 -17.08 -4.62
C GLY A 254 -4.59 -16.35 -3.58
N LEU A 255 -4.07 -15.26 -2.98
CA LEU A 255 -4.81 -14.44 -2.04
C LEU A 255 -5.98 -13.70 -2.71
N SER A 256 -5.78 -13.13 -3.90
CA SER A 256 -6.85 -12.48 -4.67
C SER A 256 -7.98 -13.45 -5.02
N PHE A 257 -7.67 -14.67 -5.45
CA PHE A 257 -8.71 -15.68 -5.68
C PHE A 257 -9.34 -16.20 -4.40
N SER A 258 -8.61 -16.22 -3.28
CA SER A 258 -9.20 -16.52 -1.97
C SER A 258 -10.22 -15.46 -1.55
N VAL A 259 -10.00 -14.18 -1.87
CA VAL A 259 -10.99 -13.12 -1.63
C VAL A 259 -12.26 -13.40 -2.43
N LEU A 260 -12.13 -13.64 -3.73
CA LEU A 260 -13.26 -13.98 -4.61
C LEU A 260 -14.02 -15.20 -4.07
N SER A 261 -13.32 -16.29 -3.74
CA SER A 261 -13.93 -17.53 -3.24
C SER A 261 -14.69 -17.32 -1.93
N LYS A 262 -14.11 -16.59 -0.96
CA LYS A 262 -14.77 -16.29 0.32
C LYS A 262 -15.98 -15.39 0.14
N VAL A 263 -15.91 -14.40 -0.75
CA VAL A 263 -17.06 -13.53 -1.06
C VAL A 263 -18.17 -14.33 -1.73
N ALA A 264 -17.83 -15.24 -2.66
CA ALA A 264 -18.81 -16.13 -3.28
C ALA A 264 -19.53 -17.00 -2.25
N GLU A 265 -18.79 -17.54 -1.26
CA GLU A 265 -19.36 -18.32 -0.16
C GLU A 265 -20.30 -17.48 0.71
N ILE A 266 -19.82 -16.33 1.20
CA ILE A 266 -20.57 -15.46 2.13
C ILE A 266 -21.83 -14.88 1.47
N CYS A 267 -21.71 -14.38 0.24
CA CYS A 267 -22.81 -13.77 -0.48
C CYS A 267 -23.61 -14.78 -1.33
N SER A 268 -23.30 -16.08 -1.24
CA SER A 268 -23.93 -17.15 -2.03
C SER A 268 -23.97 -16.85 -3.54
N ILE A 269 -22.85 -16.35 -4.09
CA ILE A 269 -22.73 -15.98 -5.50
C ILE A 269 -22.25 -17.17 -6.31
N ASP A 270 -22.98 -17.48 -7.39
CA ASP A 270 -22.53 -18.41 -8.41
C ASP A 270 -21.88 -17.64 -9.58
N TYR A 271 -20.55 -17.71 -9.65
CA TYR A 271 -19.76 -17.01 -10.67
C TYR A 271 -19.97 -17.51 -12.10
N SER A 272 -20.68 -18.62 -12.32
CA SER A 272 -21.13 -19.01 -13.67
C SER A 272 -22.19 -18.06 -14.25
N ASN A 273 -22.88 -17.30 -13.38
CA ASN A 273 -23.93 -16.36 -13.77
C ASN A 273 -23.43 -14.92 -13.96
N ILE A 274 -22.21 -14.60 -13.54
CA ILE A 274 -21.60 -13.28 -13.70
C ILE A 274 -20.85 -13.27 -15.03
N LYS A 275 -21.26 -12.45 -16.00
CA LYS A 275 -20.77 -12.54 -17.39
C LYS A 275 -20.38 -11.18 -17.98
N ILE A 276 -19.32 -11.20 -18.79
CA ILE A 276 -18.91 -10.13 -19.73
C ILE A 276 -18.82 -10.78 -21.10
N ASP A 277 -19.46 -10.20 -22.12
CA ASP A 277 -19.45 -10.71 -23.50
C ASP A 277 -19.73 -12.23 -23.63
N ASN A 278 -20.67 -12.73 -22.81
CA ASN A 278 -21.06 -14.14 -22.66
C ASN A 278 -20.05 -15.08 -22.00
N ILE A 279 -18.87 -14.61 -21.61
CA ILE A 279 -17.87 -15.37 -20.85
C ILE A 279 -18.16 -15.20 -19.36
N SER A 280 -18.32 -16.32 -18.63
CA SER A 280 -18.56 -16.24 -17.19
C SER A 280 -17.27 -15.99 -16.41
N LEU A 281 -17.37 -15.37 -15.23
CA LEU A 281 -16.22 -15.20 -14.34
C LEU A 281 -15.60 -16.54 -13.96
N LEU A 282 -16.43 -17.59 -13.78
CA LEU A 282 -15.93 -18.94 -13.54
C LEU A 282 -15.08 -19.45 -14.71
N ASP A 283 -15.51 -19.22 -15.95
CA ASP A 283 -14.74 -19.61 -17.15
C ASP A 283 -13.41 -18.85 -17.22
N SER A 284 -13.42 -17.54 -16.95
CA SER A 284 -12.20 -16.71 -16.92
C SER A 284 -11.22 -17.15 -15.84
N ILE A 285 -11.70 -17.53 -14.65
CA ILE A 285 -10.87 -18.09 -13.57
C ILE A 285 -10.27 -19.45 -13.98
N ASN A 286 -11.07 -20.32 -14.61
CA ASN A 286 -10.59 -21.63 -15.07
C ASN A 286 -9.53 -21.50 -16.17
N ASP A 287 -9.71 -20.56 -17.09
CA ASP A 287 -8.74 -20.24 -18.14
C ASP A 287 -7.42 -19.72 -17.55
N PHE A 288 -7.50 -18.81 -16.58
CA PHE A 288 -6.32 -18.35 -15.82
C PHE A 288 -5.59 -19.51 -15.12
N ASN A 289 -6.34 -20.41 -14.46
CA ASN A 289 -5.74 -21.59 -13.81
C ASN A 289 -5.05 -22.52 -14.82
N SER A 290 -5.60 -22.67 -16.03
CA SER A 290 -4.95 -23.41 -17.11
C SER A 290 -3.63 -22.76 -17.50
N MET A 291 -3.58 -21.43 -17.57
CA MET A 291 -2.37 -20.68 -17.88
C MET A 291 -1.29 -20.84 -16.80
N MET A 292 -1.70 -20.83 -15.52
CA MET A 292 -0.79 -21.08 -14.41
C MET A 292 -0.16 -22.48 -14.46
N ASN A 293 -0.91 -23.49 -14.90
CA ASN A 293 -0.36 -24.83 -15.11
C ASN A 293 0.67 -24.85 -16.26
N ASN A 294 0.38 -24.17 -17.37
CA ASN A 294 1.35 -24.02 -18.47
C ASN A 294 2.64 -23.32 -18.00
N LEU A 295 2.50 -22.30 -17.15
CA LEU A 295 3.64 -21.61 -16.54
C LEU A 295 4.47 -22.54 -15.65
N LEU A 296 3.83 -23.34 -14.80
CA LEU A 296 4.52 -24.33 -13.96
C LEU A 296 5.26 -25.38 -14.80
N ASP A 297 4.66 -25.84 -15.90
CA ASP A 297 5.29 -26.77 -16.84
C ASP A 297 6.50 -26.11 -17.54
N ALA A 298 6.40 -24.83 -17.92
CA ALA A 298 7.51 -24.09 -18.51
C ALA A 298 8.68 -23.92 -17.52
N PHE A 299 8.39 -23.58 -16.26
CA PHE A 299 9.40 -23.56 -15.17
C PHE A 299 10.05 -24.93 -14.96
N SER A 300 9.27 -26.01 -14.98
CA SER A 300 9.78 -27.37 -14.76
C SER A 300 10.72 -27.84 -15.89
N ASN A 301 10.56 -27.28 -17.09
CA ASN A 301 11.38 -27.60 -18.26
C ASN A 301 12.47 -26.55 -18.54
N GLU A 302 12.66 -25.56 -17.65
CA GLU A 302 13.61 -24.45 -17.84
C GLU A 302 13.40 -23.70 -19.18
N ASP A 303 12.16 -23.62 -19.66
CA ASP A 303 11.81 -22.94 -20.91
C ASP A 303 11.59 -21.44 -20.68
N TYR A 304 12.69 -20.71 -20.55
CA TYR A 304 12.70 -19.28 -20.25
C TYR A 304 11.97 -18.42 -21.29
N ILE A 305 11.91 -18.86 -22.56
CA ILE A 305 11.18 -18.12 -23.61
C ILE A 305 9.69 -18.26 -23.36
N SER A 306 9.20 -19.48 -23.17
CA SER A 306 7.78 -19.72 -22.86
C SER A 306 7.38 -19.05 -21.55
N ILE A 307 8.23 -19.06 -20.52
CA ILE A 307 7.97 -18.35 -19.26
C ILE A 307 7.78 -16.84 -19.52
N ALA A 308 8.68 -16.21 -20.27
CA ALA A 308 8.58 -14.79 -20.58
C ALA A 308 7.31 -14.47 -21.39
N ASP A 309 7.02 -15.24 -22.44
CA ASP A 309 5.83 -15.02 -23.28
C ASP A 309 4.52 -15.16 -22.48
N LEU A 310 4.44 -16.20 -21.64
CA LEU A 310 3.30 -16.43 -20.75
C LEU A 310 3.10 -15.28 -19.76
N LEU A 311 4.17 -14.79 -19.13
CA LEU A 311 4.09 -13.73 -18.13
C LEU A 311 3.86 -12.35 -18.76
N GLU A 312 4.50 -12.03 -19.88
CA GLU A 312 4.42 -10.70 -20.51
C GLU A 312 3.09 -10.46 -21.20
N TYR A 313 2.53 -11.46 -21.88
CA TYR A 313 1.38 -11.26 -22.78
C TYR A 313 0.14 -11.99 -22.31
N GLU A 314 0.24 -13.24 -21.87
CA GLU A 314 -0.95 -14.06 -21.61
C GLU A 314 -1.50 -13.82 -20.20
N ILE A 315 -0.68 -13.97 -19.17
CA ILE A 315 -1.10 -13.89 -17.76
C ILE A 315 -1.54 -12.48 -17.38
N LYS A 316 -0.83 -11.43 -17.84
CA LYS A 316 -1.22 -10.03 -17.59
C LYS A 316 -2.60 -9.71 -18.14
N GLU A 317 -2.85 -10.09 -19.39
CA GLU A 317 -4.15 -9.88 -20.04
C GLU A 317 -5.26 -10.62 -19.26
N LYS A 318 -5.01 -11.83 -18.78
CA LYS A 318 -6.00 -12.59 -17.99
C LYS A 318 -6.28 -11.95 -16.63
N ILE A 319 -5.28 -11.39 -15.96
CA ILE A 319 -5.50 -10.65 -14.70
C ILE A 319 -6.38 -9.44 -14.95
N GLU A 320 -6.08 -8.66 -15.99
CA GLU A 320 -6.90 -7.52 -16.44
C GLU A 320 -8.34 -7.93 -16.70
N ASN A 321 -8.54 -8.94 -17.53
CA ASN A 321 -9.87 -9.45 -17.89
C ASN A 321 -10.67 -9.93 -16.66
N ILE A 322 -10.03 -10.52 -15.66
CA ILE A 322 -10.69 -10.92 -14.41
C ILE A 322 -11.10 -9.70 -13.58
N MET A 323 -10.26 -8.66 -13.52
CA MET A 323 -10.56 -7.45 -12.76
C MET A 323 -11.73 -6.66 -13.35
N ASP A 324 -11.99 -6.77 -14.65
CA ASP A 324 -13.13 -6.14 -15.33
C ASP A 324 -14.50 -6.66 -14.83
N TYR A 325 -14.55 -7.81 -14.17
CA TYR A 325 -15.77 -8.31 -13.51
C TYR A 325 -16.10 -7.58 -12.21
N THR A 326 -15.15 -6.84 -11.62
CA THR A 326 -15.30 -6.17 -10.33
C THR A 326 -16.55 -5.29 -10.27
N PRO A 327 -16.81 -4.37 -11.22
CA PRO A 327 -18.00 -3.52 -11.18
C PRO A 327 -19.33 -4.30 -11.20
N ILE A 328 -19.38 -5.41 -11.94
CA ILE A 328 -20.59 -6.25 -12.04
C ILE A 328 -20.82 -7.01 -10.73
N LEU A 329 -19.73 -7.53 -10.13
CA LEU A 329 -19.80 -8.17 -8.81
C LEU A 329 -20.23 -7.20 -7.73
N GLU A 330 -19.73 -5.97 -7.75
CA GLU A 330 -20.12 -4.93 -6.81
C GLU A 330 -21.63 -4.64 -6.91
N GLU A 331 -22.15 -4.42 -8.13
CA GLU A 331 -23.58 -4.22 -8.34
C GLU A 331 -24.42 -5.42 -7.88
N TYR A 332 -23.93 -6.64 -8.13
CA TYR A 332 -24.62 -7.86 -7.69
C TYR A 332 -24.69 -7.96 -6.17
N ILE A 333 -23.58 -7.71 -5.47
CA ILE A 333 -23.50 -7.74 -4.00
C ILE A 333 -24.37 -6.63 -3.40
N GLU A 334 -24.34 -5.42 -3.96
CA GLU A 334 -25.19 -4.31 -3.51
C GLU A 334 -26.68 -4.69 -3.54
N ARG A 335 -27.13 -5.38 -4.60
CA ARG A 335 -28.53 -5.83 -4.72
C ARG A 335 -28.92 -6.93 -3.72
N LEU A 336 -27.96 -7.67 -3.17
CA LEU A 336 -28.23 -8.68 -2.13
C LEU A 336 -28.38 -8.06 -0.74
N ASN A 337 -27.77 -6.88 -0.53
CA ASN A 337 -27.75 -6.16 0.74
C ASN A 337 -28.88 -5.11 0.88
N VAL A 338 -29.81 -5.05 -0.09
CA VAL A 338 -31.07 -4.28 -0.07
C VAL A 338 -32.23 -5.24 0.16
#